data_AF-A0A3B1CZI3-F1
#
_entry.id   AF-A0A3B1CZI3-F1
#
_cell.length_a   1.000
_cell.length_b   1.000
_cell.length_c   1.000
_cell.angle_alpha   90.00
_cell.angle_beta   90.00
_cell.angle_gamma   90.00
#
_symmetry.space_group_name_H-M   'P 1'
#
loop_
_entity.id
_entity.type
_entity.pdbx_description
1 polymer ?
#
loop_
_entity_poly.entity_id
_entity_poly.type
_entity_poly.pdbx_seq_one_letter_code
_entity_poly.pdbx_strand_id
1 'polypeptide(L)'
;NTTETADYLINNINTVRVNYDAVDNIGKQYSRADTGYFHVKGYRGTTAEDHMKHLFNMDKMLKQAVDILSTSTNIEGDRKQHN
;
A
#
# COMPACT_ATOMS: atom_id res chain seq x y z
N ASN A 1 -8.99 9.43 10.16
CA ASN A 1 -9.55 9.43 8.80
C ASN A 1 -8.42 9.04 7.85
N THR A 2 -8.43 7.84 7.25
CA THR A 2 -7.31 7.32 6.42
C THR A 2 -7.03 8.20 5.20
N THR A 3 -8.04 8.95 4.74
CA THR A 3 -7.96 9.94 3.66
C THR A 3 -7.01 11.09 4.00
N GLU A 4 -7.06 11.64 5.22
CA GLU A 4 -6.21 12.77 5.65
C GLU A 4 -4.73 12.38 5.70
N THR A 5 -4.43 11.17 6.18
CA THR A 5 -3.06 10.64 6.19
C THR A 5 -2.54 10.40 4.76
N ALA A 6 -3.39 9.89 3.86
CA ALA A 6 -3.03 9.67 2.46
C ALA A 6 -2.76 10.99 1.70
N ASP A 7 -3.57 12.02 1.95
CA ASP A 7 -3.41 13.33 1.32
C ASP A 7 -2.15 14.04 1.83
N TYR A 8 -1.87 13.96 3.14
CA TYR A 8 -0.60 14.43 3.69
C TYR A 8 0.60 13.78 3.00
N LEU A 9 0.60 12.45 2.85
CA LEU A 9 1.71 11.74 2.22
C LEU A 9 1.90 12.14 0.77
N ILE A 10 0.82 12.24 0.00
CA ILE A 10 0.85 12.66 -1.41
C ILE A 10 1.48 14.04 -1.57
N ASN A 11 1.06 14.99 -0.73
CA ASN A 11 1.55 16.37 -0.79
C ASN A 11 3.03 16.50 -0.42
N ASN A 12 3.55 15.62 0.46
CA ASN A 12 4.93 15.71 0.94
C ASN A 12 5.96 14.99 0.05
N ILE A 13 5.52 14.06 -0.81
CA ILE A 13 6.43 13.29 -1.68
C ILE A 13 6.43 13.77 -3.14
N ASN A 14 5.87 14.95 -3.40
CA ASN A 14 5.73 15.54 -4.75
C ASN A 14 5.09 14.56 -5.77
N THR A 15 4.13 13.73 -5.33
CA THR A 15 3.37 12.88 -6.25
C THR A 15 2.03 13.54 -6.60
N VAL A 16 1.51 13.25 -7.78
CA VAL A 16 0.24 13.77 -8.26
C VAL A 16 -0.79 12.66 -8.26
N ARG A 17 -1.94 12.91 -7.63
CA ARG A 17 -3.08 12.00 -7.70
C ARG A 17 -3.73 12.11 -9.08
N VAL A 18 -3.87 10.98 -9.75
CA VAL A 18 -4.54 10.88 -11.05
C VAL A 18 -5.81 10.04 -10.94
N ASN A 19 -6.79 10.35 -11.79
CA ASN A 19 -7.98 9.53 -11.94
C ASN A 19 -7.59 8.15 -12.47
N TYR A 20 -8.20 7.11 -11.92
CA TYR A 20 -7.91 5.74 -12.30
C TYR A 20 -9.17 4.91 -12.12
N ASP A 21 -9.63 4.22 -13.16
CA ASP A 21 -10.83 3.37 -13.09
C ASP A 21 -10.42 1.90 -13.22
N ALA A 22 -10.41 1.19 -12.10
CA ALA A 22 -10.14 -0.23 -12.04
C ALA A 22 -10.94 -0.87 -10.90
N VAL A 23 -11.21 -2.17 -11.03
CA VAL A 23 -11.86 -2.97 -9.98
C VAL A 23 -10.89 -4.06 -9.55
N ASP A 24 -10.67 -4.16 -8.23
CA ASP A 24 -9.88 -5.23 -7.64
C ASP A 24 -10.59 -5.84 -6.41
N ASN A 25 -9.87 -6.66 -5.65
CA ASN A 25 -10.40 -7.36 -4.48
C ASN A 25 -10.80 -6.43 -3.32
N ILE A 26 -10.39 -5.16 -3.35
CA ILE A 26 -10.82 -4.14 -2.39
C ILE A 26 -12.12 -3.50 -2.87
N GLY A 27 -12.22 -3.21 -4.17
CA GLY A 27 -13.41 -2.65 -4.79
C GLY A 27 -13.07 -1.75 -5.98
N LYS A 28 -13.93 -0.76 -6.27
CA LYS A 28 -13.67 0.20 -7.34
C LYS A 28 -12.63 1.23 -6.90
N GLN A 29 -11.45 1.15 -7.50
CA GLN A 29 -10.42 2.17 -7.41
C GLN A 29 -10.82 3.34 -8.33
N TYR A 30 -10.75 4.57 -7.80
CA TYR A 30 -11.08 5.79 -8.55
C TYR A 30 -9.87 6.71 -8.74
N SER A 31 -8.79 6.49 -7.99
CA SER A 31 -7.57 7.28 -8.12
C SER A 31 -6.33 6.48 -7.73
N ARG A 32 -5.18 6.93 -8.22
CA ARG A 32 -3.86 6.46 -7.78
C ARG A 32 -2.87 7.62 -7.70
N ALA A 33 -1.85 7.47 -6.87
CA ALA A 33 -0.68 8.33 -6.87
C ALA A 33 0.55 7.43 -6.67
N ASP A 34 1.48 7.45 -7.61
CA ASP A 34 2.67 6.61 -7.59
C ASP A 34 3.94 7.46 -7.62
N THR A 35 4.95 7.04 -6.89
CA THR A 35 6.31 7.61 -6.99
C THR A 35 7.33 6.55 -6.61
N GLY A 36 8.07 6.05 -7.61
CA GLY A 36 9.00 4.93 -7.42
C GLY A 36 8.33 3.72 -6.77
N TYR A 37 8.72 3.42 -5.53
CA TYR A 37 8.19 2.30 -4.74
C TYR A 37 6.97 2.65 -3.89
N PHE A 38 6.53 3.91 -3.88
CA PHE A 38 5.38 4.34 -3.10
C PHE A 38 4.13 4.42 -3.97
N HIS A 39 3.07 3.74 -3.53
CA HIS A 39 1.82 3.61 -4.26
C HIS A 39 0.63 3.88 -3.33
N VAL A 40 -0.13 4.94 -3.62
CA VAL A 40 -1.39 5.25 -2.91
C VAL A 40 -2.56 4.95 -3.83
N LYS A 41 -3.49 4.13 -3.36
CA LYS A 41 -4.69 3.75 -4.09
C LYS A 41 -5.92 4.33 -3.40
N GLY A 42 -6.76 5.04 -4.14
CA GLY A 42 -8.02 5.60 -3.63
C GLY A 42 -9.21 4.73 -4.01
N TYR A 43 -9.98 4.29 -3.01
CA TYR A 43 -11.19 3.49 -3.18
C TYR A 43 -12.42 4.24 -2.67
N ARG A 44 -13.55 4.12 -3.38
CA ARG A 44 -14.84 4.59 -2.89
C ARG A 44 -15.55 3.41 -2.24
N GLY A 45 -15.76 3.49 -0.94
CA GLY A 45 -16.61 2.58 -0.19
C GLY A 45 -17.62 3.39 0.59
N THR A 46 -18.88 2.94 0.60
CA THR A 46 -19.96 3.58 1.38
C THR A 46 -20.63 2.61 2.34
N THR A 47 -20.24 1.33 2.29
CA THR A 47 -20.81 0.28 3.13
C THR A 47 -19.79 -0.22 4.16
N ALA A 48 -20.29 -0.83 5.25
CA ALA A 48 -19.44 -1.49 6.23
C ALA A 48 -18.60 -2.62 5.62
N GLU A 49 -19.15 -3.32 4.62
CA GLU A 49 -18.43 -4.36 3.88
C GLU A 49 -17.21 -3.80 3.13
N ASP A 50 -17.36 -2.64 2.48
CA ASP A 50 -16.25 -1.98 1.79
C ASP A 50 -15.13 -1.61 2.78
N HIS A 51 -15.51 -1.13 3.97
CA HIS A 51 -14.55 -0.81 5.03
C HIS A 51 -13.81 -2.05 5.50
N MET A 52 -14.50 -3.17 5.70
CA MET A 52 -13.87 -4.44 6.11
C MET A 52 -12.95 -5.00 5.02
N LYS A 53 -13.34 -4.94 3.75
CA LYS A 53 -12.48 -5.31 2.61
C LYS A 53 -11.22 -4.45 2.56
N HIS A 54 -11.35 -3.15 2.80
CA HIS A 54 -10.22 -2.23 2.84
C HIS A 54 -9.25 -2.57 3.99
N LEU A 55 -9.76 -2.74 5.21
CA LEU A 55 -8.95 -3.12 6.39
C LEU A 55 -8.25 -4.48 6.18
N PHE A 56 -8.97 -5.47 5.67
CA PHE A 56 -8.42 -6.81 5.39
C PHE A 56 -7.24 -6.76 4.41
N ASN A 57 -7.36 -5.98 3.34
CA ASN A 57 -6.27 -5.87 2.37
C ASN A 57 -5.08 -5.04 2.90
N MET A 58 -5.32 -4.03 3.75
CA MET A 58 -4.22 -3.33 4.43
C MET A 58 -3.44 -4.26 5.37
N ASP A 59 -4.14 -5.11 6.14
CA ASP A 59 -3.49 -6.13 6.98
C ASP A 59 -2.65 -7.11 6.15
N LYS A 60 -3.19 -7.59 5.02
CA LYS A 60 -2.46 -8.45 4.09
C LYS A 60 -1.20 -7.78 3.55
N MET A 61 -1.28 -6.52 3.14
CA MET A 61 -0.12 -5.76 2.66
C MET A 61 0.95 -5.58 3.74
N LEU A 62 0.55 -5.30 4.98
CA LEU A 62 1.47 -5.19 6.11
C LEU A 62 2.18 -6.51 6.40
N LYS A 63 1.46 -7.63 6.39
CA LYS A 63 2.05 -8.97 6.55
C LYS A 63 3.07 -9.27 5.45
N GLN A 64 2.73 -9.00 4.20
CA GLN A 64 3.65 -9.16 3.07
C GLN A 64 4.91 -8.28 3.21
N ALA A 65 4.77 -7.04 3.70
CA ALA A 65 5.92 -6.18 3.95
C ALA A 65 6.83 -6.74 5.06
N VAL A 66 6.26 -7.27 6.15
CA VAL A 66 7.02 -7.93 7.21
C VAL A 66 7.74 -9.18 6.69
N ASP A 67 7.08 -9.99 5.87
CA ASP A 67 7.68 -11.18 5.26
C ASP A 67 8.86 -10.80 4.34
N ILE A 68 8.69 -9.78 3.51
CA ILE A 68 9.79 -9.26 2.66
C ILE A 68 10.95 -8.77 3.52
N LEU A 69 10.70 -7.98 4.55
CA LEU A 69 11.75 -7.46 5.44
C LEU A 69 12.50 -8.58 6.16
N SER A 70 11.79 -9.57 6.70
CA SER A 70 12.40 -10.72 7.40
C SER A 70 13.22 -11.63 6.46
N THR A 71 12.78 -11.80 5.22
CA THR A 71 13.53 -12.55 4.21
C THR A 71 14.77 -11.76 3.75
N SER A 72 14.66 -10.43 3.64
CA SER A 72 15.76 -9.54 3.27
C SER A 72 16.88 -9.54 4.32
N THR A 73 16.54 -9.57 5.61
CA THR A 73 17.52 -9.64 6.70
C THR A 73 18.29 -10.97 6.74
N ASN A 74 17.67 -12.08 6.31
CA ASN A 74 18.35 -13.38 6.27
C ASN A 74 19.41 -13.46 5.16
N ILE A 75 19.21 -12.76 4.04
CA ILE A 75 20.16 -12.74 2.91
C ILE A 75 21.46 -12.00 3.29
N GLU A 76 21.41 -11.00 4.17
CA GLU A 76 22.61 -10.31 4.66
C GLU A 76 23.39 -11.12 5.70
N GLY A 77 22.72 -11.98 6.47
CA GLY A 77 23.34 -12.90 7.41
C GLY A 77 24.18 -13.99 6.73
N ASP A 78 23.66 -14.57 5.64
CA ASP A 78 24.35 -15.63 4.89
C ASP A 78 25.58 -15.12 4.13
N ARG A 79 25.57 -13.87 3.65
CA ARG A 79 26.74 -13.27 2.97
C ARG A 79 27.94 -13.02 3.89
N LYS A 80 27.73 -12.96 5.21
CA LYS A 80 28.83 -12.76 6.18
C LYS A 80 29.48 -14.05 6.69
N GLN A 81 28.90 -15.22 6.40
CA GLN A 81 29.49 -16.52 6.80
C GLN A 81 30.37 -17.15 5.71
N HIS A 82 30.42 -16.57 4.51
CA HIS A 82 31.16 -17.09 3.36
C HIS A 82 32.35 -16.21 2.92
N ASN A 83 32.91 -15.41 3.84
CA ASN A 83 34.20 -14.71 3.64
C ASN A 83 35.21 -15.15 4.69
#